data_AF-A0AAW4VW03-F1
#
_entry.id   AF-A0AAW4VW03-F1
#
_cell.length_a   1.000
_cell.length_b   1.000
_cell.length_c   1.000
_cell.angle_alpha   90.00
_cell.angle_beta   90.00
_cell.angle_gamma   90.00
#
_symmetry.space_group_name_H-M   'P 1'
#
loop_
_entity.id
_entity.type
_entity.pdbx_description
1 polymer ?
#
loop_
_entity_poly.entity_id
_entity_poly.type
_entity_poly.pdbx_seq_one_letter_code
_entity_poly.pdbx_strand_id
1 'polypeptide(L)'
;MCFEDAIDLLSITVPFITAVLLAWINNRTSKKQIRTDALHKRFDEFYFPFYKKYISLNLYSKGCELSHMDLQIIGDFTFLCIDNMYLMDSNSQKYVPLLYTAYLNLIEVKSDISIVLDFEHPLLKDYDNIFNPLAKSVFEEYKDICNKLQLPKPAF
;
A
#
# COMPACT_ATOMS: atom_id res chain seq x y z
N MET A 1 35.01 56.03 7.06
CA MET A 1 35.49 54.67 7.44
C MET A 1 34.34 53.76 7.86
N CYS A 2 33.49 54.11 8.84
CA CYS A 2 32.43 53.20 9.32
C CYS A 2 31.32 52.78 8.33
N PHE A 3 31.11 53.49 7.21
CA PHE A 3 29.98 53.20 6.31
C PHE A 3 30.35 52.19 5.21
N GLU A 4 31.58 52.25 4.70
CA GLU A 4 32.10 51.28 3.72
C GLU A 4 32.29 49.91 4.38
N ASP A 5 32.87 49.86 5.58
CA ASP A 5 33.03 48.62 6.35
C ASP A 5 31.67 47.94 6.63
N ALA A 6 30.61 48.73 6.87
CA ALA A 6 29.26 48.22 7.08
C ALA A 6 28.64 47.67 5.79
N ILE A 7 28.87 48.32 4.64
CA ILE A 7 28.42 47.85 3.32
C ILE A 7 29.15 46.55 2.95
N ASP A 8 30.46 46.48 3.17
CA ASP A 8 31.26 45.29 2.90
C ASP A 8 30.83 44.10 3.77
N LEU A 9 30.58 44.34 5.07
CA LEU A 9 30.03 43.32 5.97
C LEU A 9 28.64 42.83 5.51
N LEU A 10 27.76 43.73 5.08
CA LEU A 10 26.44 43.40 4.53
C LEU A 10 26.56 42.60 3.23
N SER A 11 27.51 42.96 2.36
CA SER A 11 27.75 42.29 1.08
C SER A 11 28.18 40.84 1.22
N ILE A 12 28.80 40.48 2.35
CA ILE A 12 29.23 39.11 2.66
C ILE A 12 28.16 38.35 3.45
N THR A 13 27.56 39.01 4.45
CA THR A 13 26.58 38.35 5.35
C THR A 13 25.26 38.05 4.66
N VAL A 14 24.76 38.93 3.78
CA VAL A 14 23.49 38.71 3.08
C VAL A 14 23.53 37.50 2.15
N PRO A 15 24.52 37.34 1.25
CA PRO A 15 24.61 36.14 0.42
C PRO A 15 24.78 34.86 1.25
N PHE A 16 25.55 34.90 2.34
CA PHE A 16 25.74 33.75 3.22
C PHE A 16 24.42 33.31 3.88
N ILE A 17 23.69 34.25 4.50
CA ILE A 17 22.38 33.96 5.10
C ILE A 17 21.40 33.45 4.04
N THR A 18 21.40 34.06 2.86
CA THR A 18 20.54 33.66 1.73
C THR A 18 20.85 32.23 1.28
N ALA A 19 22.13 31.87 1.15
CA ALA A 19 22.56 30.53 0.78
C ALA A 19 22.13 29.48 1.82
N VAL A 20 22.27 29.78 3.12
CA VAL A 20 21.83 28.90 4.21
C VAL A 20 20.31 28.70 4.18
N LEU A 21 19.52 29.78 3.99
CA LEU A 21 18.07 29.70 3.89
C LEU A 21 17.63 28.89 2.67
N LEU A 22 18.24 29.12 1.50
CA LEU A 22 17.96 28.37 0.28
C LEU A 22 18.29 26.88 0.46
N ALA A 23 19.44 26.54 1.06
CA ALA A 23 19.80 25.16 1.34
C ALA A 23 18.80 24.48 2.29
N TRP A 24 18.35 25.18 3.33
CA TRP A 24 17.34 24.67 4.25
C TRP A 24 15.98 24.45 3.59
N ILE A 25 15.50 25.42 2.80
CA ILE A 25 14.26 25.32 2.02
C ILE A 25 14.36 24.13 1.06
N ASN A 26 15.46 24.04 0.30
CA ASN A 26 15.65 22.99 -0.69
C ASN A 26 15.70 21.59 -0.06
N ASN A 27 16.34 21.44 1.09
CA ASN A 27 16.34 20.17 1.83
C ASN A 27 14.92 19.80 2.30
N ARG A 28 14.16 20.78 2.80
CA ARG A 28 12.79 20.55 3.25
C ARG A 28 11.85 20.20 2.09
N THR A 29 11.96 20.88 0.96
CA THR A 29 11.17 20.58 -0.25
C THR A 29 11.55 19.24 -0.83
N SER A 30 12.85 18.91 -0.92
CA SER A 30 13.33 17.60 -1.39
C SER A 30 12.80 16.46 -0.53
N LYS A 31 12.88 16.55 0.80
CA LYS A 31 12.31 15.54 1.71
C LYS A 31 10.79 15.40 1.55
N LYS A 32 10.08 16.52 1.36
CA LYS A 32 8.65 16.50 1.08
C LYS A 32 8.37 15.79 -0.25
N GLN A 33 9.14 16.08 -1.30
CA GLN A 33 9.01 15.47 -2.61
C GLN A 33 9.20 13.95 -2.53
N ILE A 34 10.31 13.50 -1.93
CA ILE A 34 10.60 12.06 -1.75
C ILE A 34 9.45 11.34 -1.04
N ARG A 35 8.87 11.96 0.00
CA ARG A 35 7.73 11.38 0.73
C ARG A 35 6.47 11.31 -0.15
N THR A 36 6.19 12.36 -0.92
CA THR A 36 5.05 12.38 -1.83
C THR A 36 5.21 11.34 -2.94
N ASP A 37 6.42 11.22 -3.51
CA ASP A 37 6.73 10.24 -4.55
C ASP A 37 6.59 8.80 -4.01
N ALA A 38 7.03 8.55 -2.78
CA ALA A 38 6.83 7.27 -2.12
C ALA A 38 5.34 6.94 -1.90
N LEU A 39 4.51 7.94 -1.57
CA LEU A 39 3.06 7.77 -1.44
C LEU A 39 2.40 7.49 -2.80
N HIS A 40 2.80 8.17 -3.87
CA HIS A 40 2.32 7.89 -5.22
C HIS A 40 2.71 6.48 -5.66
N LYS A 41 3.98 6.08 -5.46
CA LYS A 41 4.44 4.73 -5.77
C LYS A 41 3.58 3.66 -5.08
N ARG A 42 3.35 3.82 -3.77
CA ARG A 42 2.47 2.94 -2.99
C ARG A 42 1.06 2.88 -3.61
N PHE A 43 0.48 4.04 -3.89
CA PHE A 43 -0.86 4.16 -4.47
C PHE A 43 -0.96 3.44 -5.82
N ASP A 44 -0.06 3.74 -6.76
CA ASP A 44 -0.11 3.28 -8.15
C ASP A 44 0.20 1.79 -8.29
N GLU A 45 1.19 1.29 -7.55
CA GLU A 45 1.68 -0.09 -7.70
C GLU A 45 0.86 -1.10 -6.89
N PHE A 46 0.28 -0.71 -5.75
CA PHE A 46 -0.39 -1.64 -4.85
C PHE A 46 -1.84 -1.28 -4.53
N TYR A 47 -2.08 -0.14 -3.87
CA TYR A 47 -3.39 0.11 -3.27
C TYR A 47 -4.50 0.29 -4.32
N PHE A 48 -4.23 1.04 -5.39
CA PHE A 48 -5.21 1.21 -6.46
C PHE A 48 -5.46 -0.10 -7.24
N PRO A 49 -4.43 -0.87 -7.67
CA PRO A 49 -4.63 -2.20 -8.25
C PRO A 49 -5.42 -3.15 -7.34
N PHE A 50 -5.10 -3.21 -6.04
CA PHE A 50 -5.79 -4.04 -5.06
C PHE A 50 -7.28 -3.65 -4.97
N TYR A 51 -7.56 -2.36 -4.78
CA TYR A 51 -8.93 -1.85 -4.72
C TYR A 51 -9.71 -2.12 -6.01
N LYS A 52 -9.12 -1.82 -7.16
CA LYS A 52 -9.74 -2.05 -8.48
C LYS A 52 -10.13 -3.51 -8.65
N LYS A 53 -9.24 -4.44 -8.32
CA LYS A 53 -9.49 -5.87 -8.41
C LYS A 53 -10.59 -6.30 -7.45
N TYR A 54 -10.54 -5.83 -6.21
CA TYR A 54 -11.52 -6.17 -5.17
C TYR A 54 -12.94 -5.76 -5.54
N ILE A 55 -13.10 -4.56 -6.09
CA ILE A 55 -14.40 -4.08 -6.58
C ILE A 55 -14.83 -4.84 -7.84
N SER A 56 -13.91 -5.10 -8.78
CA SER A 56 -14.26 -5.80 -10.04
C SER A 56 -14.79 -7.22 -9.82
N LEU A 57 -14.36 -7.87 -8.73
CA LEU A 57 -14.82 -9.19 -8.33
C LEU A 57 -16.01 -9.16 -7.36
N ASN A 58 -16.57 -7.98 -7.08
CA ASN A 58 -17.72 -7.81 -6.18
C ASN A 58 -17.48 -8.37 -4.76
N LEU A 59 -16.23 -8.38 -4.28
CA LEU A 59 -15.86 -8.95 -2.97
C LEU A 59 -16.41 -8.16 -1.77
N TYR A 60 -16.98 -6.98 -2.01
CA TYR A 60 -17.71 -6.19 -1.00
C TYR A 60 -19.12 -6.73 -0.74
N SER A 61 -19.66 -7.57 -1.63
CA SER A 61 -20.99 -8.15 -1.49
C SER A 61 -20.98 -9.29 -0.49
N LYS A 62 -22.02 -9.36 0.35
CA LYS A 62 -22.22 -10.51 1.24
C LYS A 62 -22.37 -11.78 0.40
N GLY A 63 -21.62 -12.83 0.75
CA GLY A 63 -21.63 -14.12 0.06
C GLY A 63 -20.66 -14.23 -1.12
N CYS A 64 -19.86 -13.20 -1.41
CA CYS A 64 -18.74 -13.30 -2.35
C CYS A 64 -17.43 -13.45 -1.59
N GLU A 65 -17.01 -14.69 -1.39
CA GLU A 65 -15.76 -15.05 -0.72
C GLU A 65 -14.68 -15.37 -1.75
N LEU A 66 -13.44 -14.91 -1.51
CA LEU A 66 -12.36 -15.07 -2.46
C LEU A 66 -11.95 -16.55 -2.56
N SER A 67 -12.00 -17.29 -1.45
CA SER A 67 -11.64 -18.71 -1.42
C SER A 67 -12.49 -19.59 -2.37
N HIS A 68 -13.74 -19.21 -2.62
CA HIS A 68 -14.63 -19.92 -3.55
C HIS A 68 -14.35 -19.63 -5.03
N MET A 69 -13.52 -18.64 -5.34
CA MET A 69 -13.14 -18.32 -6.71
C MET A 69 -12.13 -19.33 -7.28
N ASP A 70 -11.86 -19.20 -8.59
CA ASP A 70 -10.86 -20.02 -9.26
C ASP A 70 -9.47 -19.80 -8.64
N LEU A 71 -8.67 -20.88 -8.58
CA LEU A 71 -7.33 -20.84 -8.00
C LEU A 71 -6.44 -19.79 -8.67
N GLN A 72 -6.65 -19.54 -9.97
CA GLN A 72 -5.98 -18.45 -10.68
C GLN A 72 -6.26 -17.11 -10.00
N ILE A 73 -7.54 -16.76 -9.77
CA ILE A 73 -7.97 -15.50 -9.16
C ILE A 73 -7.43 -15.35 -7.72
N ILE A 74 -7.47 -16.43 -6.95
CA ILE A 74 -6.94 -16.47 -5.58
C ILE A 74 -5.44 -16.19 -5.58
N GLY A 75 -4.68 -16.87 -6.45
CA GLY A 75 -3.24 -16.66 -6.62
C GLY A 75 -2.95 -15.24 -7.07
N ASP A 76 -3.73 -14.73 -7.99
CA ASP A 76 -3.68 -13.37 -8.52
C ASP A 76 -3.82 -12.28 -7.45
N PHE A 77 -4.57 -12.53 -6.38
CA PHE A 77 -4.65 -11.66 -5.20
C PHE A 77 -3.48 -11.87 -4.25
N THR A 78 -3.14 -13.14 -4.01
CA THR A 78 -2.06 -13.54 -3.11
C THR A 78 -0.72 -12.97 -3.58
N PHE A 79 -0.38 -13.13 -4.86
CA PHE A 79 0.85 -12.61 -5.45
C PHE A 79 0.87 -11.09 -5.50
N LEU A 80 -0.28 -10.43 -5.75
CA LEU A 80 -0.36 -8.97 -5.65
C LEU A 80 0.08 -8.47 -4.26
N CYS A 81 -0.32 -9.16 -3.20
CA CYS A 81 0.09 -8.84 -1.83
C CYS A 81 1.57 -9.19 -1.54
N ILE A 82 2.06 -10.33 -2.06
CA ILE A 82 3.45 -10.77 -1.84
C ILE A 82 4.43 -9.83 -2.55
N ASP A 83 4.22 -9.60 -3.85
CA ASP A 83 5.13 -8.82 -4.70
C ASP A 83 5.23 -7.35 -4.23
N ASN A 84 4.17 -6.86 -3.59
CA ASN A 84 4.07 -5.48 -3.12
C ASN A 84 4.11 -5.35 -1.60
N MET A 85 4.49 -6.40 -0.86
CA MET A 85 4.51 -6.39 0.60
C MET A 85 5.32 -5.19 1.15
N TYR A 86 6.41 -4.83 0.48
CA TYR A 86 7.27 -3.70 0.86
C TYR A 86 6.60 -2.32 0.77
N LEU A 87 5.48 -2.19 0.05
CA LEU A 87 4.69 -0.97 -0.10
C LEU A 87 3.56 -0.85 0.94
N MET A 88 3.29 -1.93 1.68
CA MET A 88 2.23 -2.00 2.69
C MET A 88 2.69 -1.43 4.03
N ASP A 89 1.79 -0.96 4.89
CA ASP A 89 2.17 -0.68 6.28
C ASP A 89 2.26 -1.98 7.09
N SER A 90 2.95 -1.91 8.23
CA SER A 90 3.21 -3.06 9.12
C SER A 90 1.96 -3.85 9.54
N ASN A 91 0.80 -3.17 9.65
CA ASN A 91 -0.46 -3.80 10.01
C ASN A 91 -0.98 -4.76 8.94
N SER A 92 -0.79 -4.44 7.67
CA SER A 92 -1.16 -5.32 6.56
C SER A 92 -0.06 -6.36 6.27
N GLN A 93 1.22 -5.98 6.36
CA GLN A 93 2.35 -6.87 6.08
C GLN A 93 2.33 -8.16 6.91
N LYS A 94 1.90 -8.09 8.18
CA LYS A 94 1.86 -9.26 9.07
C LYS A 94 0.96 -10.40 8.56
N TYR A 95 -0.03 -10.10 7.72
CA TYR A 95 -0.93 -11.11 7.16
C TYR A 95 -0.37 -11.77 5.91
N VAL A 96 0.59 -11.16 5.20
CA VAL A 96 1.08 -11.67 3.92
C VAL A 96 1.68 -13.08 4.02
N PRO A 97 2.54 -13.41 5.02
CA PRO A 97 3.03 -14.77 5.19
C PRO A 97 1.93 -15.79 5.51
N LEU A 98 0.92 -15.37 6.29
CA LEU A 98 -0.23 -16.20 6.65
C LEU A 98 -1.10 -16.48 5.43
N LEU A 99 -1.34 -15.45 4.61
CA LEU A 99 -2.09 -15.54 3.36
C LEU A 99 -1.42 -16.52 2.39
N TYR A 100 -0.10 -16.41 2.23
CA TYR A 100 0.66 -17.33 1.38
C TYR A 100 0.57 -18.78 1.85
N THR A 101 0.68 -19.00 3.17
CA THR A 101 0.53 -20.34 3.75
C THR A 101 -0.88 -20.91 3.50
N ALA A 102 -1.92 -20.11 3.72
CA ALA A 102 -3.29 -20.52 3.44
C ALA A 102 -3.53 -20.77 1.95
N TYR A 103 -2.90 -19.99 1.07
CA TYR A 103 -2.95 -20.20 -0.37
C TYR A 103 -2.34 -21.55 -0.78
N LEU A 104 -1.17 -21.92 -0.23
CA LEU A 104 -0.57 -23.23 -0.50
C LEU A 104 -1.50 -24.38 -0.09
N ASN A 105 -2.12 -24.27 1.09
CA ASN A 105 -3.12 -25.26 1.55
C ASN A 105 -4.34 -25.33 0.59
N LEU A 106 -4.78 -24.20 0.04
CA LEU A 106 -5.84 -24.18 -0.96
C LEU A 106 -5.45 -24.82 -2.29
N ILE A 107 -4.20 -24.68 -2.72
CA ILE A 107 -3.70 -25.36 -3.92
C ILE A 107 -3.83 -26.87 -3.74
N GLU A 108 -3.39 -27.40 -2.59
CA GLU A 108 -3.47 -28.83 -2.29
C GLU A 108 -4.92 -29.33 -2.38
N VAL A 109 -5.86 -28.64 -1.72
CA VAL A 109 -7.29 -28.99 -1.72
C VAL A 109 -7.91 -28.90 -3.11
N LYS A 110 -7.70 -27.79 -3.84
CA LYS A 110 -8.32 -27.58 -5.16
C LYS A 110 -7.68 -28.45 -6.25
N SER A 111 -6.50 -29.00 -6.01
CA SER A 111 -5.83 -29.95 -6.92
C SER A 111 -6.33 -31.40 -6.76
N ASP A 112 -6.97 -31.73 -5.63
CA ASP A 112 -7.55 -33.05 -5.38
C ASP A 112 -9.01 -33.13 -5.84
N ILE A 113 -9.24 -33.84 -6.93
CA ILE A 113 -10.57 -34.05 -7.55
C ILE A 113 -11.59 -34.61 -6.56
N SER A 114 -11.15 -35.34 -5.52
CA SER A 114 -12.06 -35.90 -4.51
C SER A 114 -12.60 -34.86 -3.51
N ILE A 115 -11.90 -33.72 -3.34
CA ILE A 115 -12.21 -32.67 -2.36
C ILE A 115 -12.85 -31.43 -3.02
N VAL A 116 -12.69 -31.26 -4.34
CA VAL A 116 -13.25 -30.13 -5.12
C VAL A 116 -14.77 -29.94 -4.96
N LEU A 117 -15.50 -30.96 -4.50
CA LEU A 117 -16.95 -30.90 -4.27
C LEU A 117 -17.37 -30.36 -2.90
N ASP A 118 -16.44 -30.13 -1.96
CA ASP A 118 -16.76 -29.62 -0.63
C ASP A 118 -16.55 -28.10 -0.54
N PHE A 119 -17.59 -27.35 -0.91
CA PHE A 119 -17.63 -25.89 -0.80
C PHE A 119 -17.56 -25.35 0.63
N GLU A 120 -17.65 -26.24 1.64
CA GLU A 120 -17.57 -25.91 3.07
C GLU A 120 -16.24 -26.37 3.70
N HIS A 121 -15.25 -26.73 2.88
CA HIS A 121 -13.97 -27.21 3.39
C HIS A 121 -13.31 -26.17 4.33
N PRO A 122 -12.85 -26.56 5.54
CA PRO A 122 -12.32 -25.61 6.54
C PRO A 122 -11.21 -24.69 6.01
N LEU A 123 -10.36 -25.21 5.12
CA LEU A 123 -9.27 -24.44 4.52
C LEU A 123 -9.71 -23.27 3.62
N LEU A 124 -10.92 -23.34 3.03
CA LEU A 124 -11.54 -22.21 2.32
C LEU A 124 -11.79 -21.06 3.30
N LYS A 125 -12.44 -21.39 4.41
CA LYS A 125 -12.75 -20.44 5.48
C LYS A 125 -11.48 -19.87 6.12
N ASP A 126 -10.44 -20.69 6.31
CA ASP A 126 -9.17 -20.23 6.88
C ASP A 126 -8.50 -19.18 5.99
N TYR A 127 -8.56 -19.35 4.66
CA TYR A 127 -8.05 -18.35 3.74
C TYR A 127 -8.83 -17.03 3.85
N ASP A 128 -10.17 -17.06 3.85
CA ASP A 128 -10.97 -15.83 3.98
C ASP A 128 -10.83 -15.17 5.36
N ASN A 129 -10.64 -15.96 6.42
CA ASN A 129 -10.35 -15.47 7.77
C ASN A 129 -9.03 -14.68 7.83
N ILE A 130 -8.11 -14.90 6.90
CA ILE A 130 -6.86 -14.14 6.78
C ILE A 130 -7.02 -12.99 5.77
N PHE A 131 -7.62 -13.27 4.61
CA PHE A 131 -7.79 -12.31 3.53
C PHE A 131 -8.69 -11.13 3.94
N ASN A 132 -9.80 -11.37 4.64
CA ASN A 132 -10.75 -10.31 4.99
C ASN A 132 -10.15 -9.28 5.98
N PRO A 133 -9.47 -9.68 7.07
CA PRO A 133 -8.74 -8.73 7.91
C PRO A 133 -7.62 -7.99 7.18
N LEU A 134 -6.90 -8.68 6.28
CA LEU A 134 -5.89 -8.05 5.44
C LEU A 134 -6.51 -6.98 4.53
N ALA A 135 -7.58 -7.30 3.80
CA ALA A 135 -8.26 -6.37 2.91
C ALA A 135 -8.76 -5.13 3.67
N LYS A 136 -9.33 -5.32 4.86
CA LYS A 136 -9.74 -4.21 5.73
C LYS A 136 -8.55 -3.31 6.10
N SER A 137 -7.45 -3.90 6.53
CA SER A 137 -6.21 -3.16 6.88
C SER A 137 -5.68 -2.38 5.67
N VAL A 138 -5.66 -3.01 4.48
CA VAL A 138 -5.26 -2.37 3.22
C VAL A 138 -6.18 -1.19 2.86
N PHE A 139 -7.49 -1.29 3.08
CA PHE A 139 -8.41 -0.18 2.80
C PHE A 139 -8.29 0.98 3.78
N GLU A 140 -8.01 0.72 5.05
CA GLU A 140 -7.69 1.77 6.02
C GLU A 140 -6.43 2.54 5.58
N GLU A 141 -5.37 1.81 5.23
CA GLU A 141 -4.14 2.39 4.69
C GLU A 141 -4.38 3.15 3.37
N TYR A 142 -5.22 2.60 2.48
CA TYR A 142 -5.55 3.23 1.21
C TYR A 142 -6.24 4.59 1.41
N LYS A 143 -7.22 4.66 2.32
CA LYS A 143 -7.88 5.92 2.68
C LYS A 143 -6.89 6.95 3.22
N ASP A 144 -5.95 6.51 4.05
CA ASP A 144 -4.90 7.38 4.59
C ASP A 144 -3.96 7.92 3.51
N ILE A 145 -3.62 7.11 2.51
CA ILE A 145 -2.82 7.55 1.36
C ILE A 145 -3.63 8.56 0.52
N CYS A 146 -4.88 8.26 0.20
CA CYS A 146 -5.74 9.21 -0.52
C CYS A 146 -5.88 10.54 0.21
N ASN A 147 -6.03 10.53 1.55
CA ASN A 147 -6.06 11.74 2.37
C ASN A 147 -4.77 12.55 2.23
N LYS A 148 -3.60 11.90 2.30
CA LYS A 148 -2.28 12.55 2.21
C LYS A 148 -2.02 13.12 0.81
N LEU A 149 -2.50 12.45 -0.23
CA LEU A 149 -2.33 12.84 -1.64
C LEU A 149 -3.47 13.72 -2.18
N GLN A 150 -4.51 13.99 -1.38
CA GLN A 150 -5.72 14.73 -1.80
C GLN A 150 -6.45 14.07 -2.97
N LEU A 151 -6.46 12.74 -3.01
CA LEU A 151 -7.13 11.95 -4.03
C LEU A 151 -8.55 11.54 -3.59
N PRO A 152 -9.45 11.19 -4.54
CA PRO A 152 -10.73 10.59 -4.22
C PRO A 152 -10.57 9.34 -3.36
N LYS A 153 -11.48 9.17 -2.38
CA LYS A 153 -11.45 8.03 -1.45
C LYS A 153 -12.12 6.81 -2.08
N PRO A 154 -11.69 5.59 -1.73
CA PRO A 154 -12.47 4.39 -2.04
C PRO A 154 -13.87 4.49 -1.43
N ALA A 155 -14.86 3.93 -2.12
CA ALA A 155 -16.25 3.90 -1.66
C ALA A 155 -16.46 3.10 -0.36
N PHE A 156 -15.52 2.21 -0.01
CA PHE A 156 -15.60 1.28 1.12
C PHE A 156 -14.29 1.23 1.89
#